data_AF-A0A1A8EXR5-F1
#
_entry.id   AF-A0A1A8EXR5-F1
#
_cell.length_a   1.000
_cell.length_b   1.000
_cell.length_c   1.000
_cell.angle_alpha   90.00
_cell.angle_beta   90.00
_cell.angle_gamma   90.00
#
_symmetry.space_group_name_H-M   'P 1'
#
loop_
_entity.id
_entity.type
_entity.pdbx_description
1 polymer ?
#
loop_
_entity_poly.entity_id
_entity_poly.type
_entity_poly.pdbx_seq_one_letter_code
_entity_poly.pdbx_strand_id
1 'polypeptide(L)'
;VITVFLLLQRSPVTYYIYCLLPVPVWYSVLKESGALTDLIRSAPSLPLWKCLSSFVLVAFGIELLVVSFFHRAMLTVGLAVLSLWPLLTGLFSKAKFRSLSWFVACLCLAFFPLMPVVGREANLHLVTCAGLLTLVTSACFLWSSWRRSPLHPSDRWQFFTQMLLVAVCSFVPLLTHSSLLQKRGLPLLNQIISWSTLASSILVPLLSSTRLFYRLFSIFLSLTSTYLLLSTGSEALFPPVLSWLMFAWINIEQEALLTQGVPGRQELSTIDFSANIDITKIRQLKLDDIRRSYFFVFFIITAFFGTGNIASINSFDPASVYCFLTVFNPFIMGGLMMWKVLIPFIIVMCTFESIQVSTQLSSRSLFLVVLVISDAMALHFFFMVQDYGSWLDIGTSISHYVIVMSMTIFLMLLSVVTHLLTSKRLILWNRHKMHFP
;
A
#
# COMPACT_ATOMS: atom_id res chain seq x y z
N VAL A 1 -27.79 23.41 26.77
CA VAL A 1 -28.51 24.07 25.64
C VAL A 1 -28.82 23.07 24.54
N ILE A 2 -27.82 22.48 23.87
CA ILE A 2 -28.01 21.49 22.78
C ILE A 2 -28.90 20.30 23.22
N THR A 3 -28.62 19.70 24.38
CA THR A 3 -29.44 18.60 24.95
C THR A 3 -30.90 18.99 25.17
N VAL A 4 -31.14 20.18 25.73
CA VAL A 4 -32.49 20.69 26.03
C VAL A 4 -33.25 20.98 24.74
N PHE A 5 -32.59 21.55 23.73
CA PHE A 5 -33.18 21.80 22.41
C PHE A 5 -33.63 20.49 21.73
N LEU A 6 -32.76 19.48 21.70
CA LEU A 6 -33.07 18.16 21.14
C LEU A 6 -34.19 17.43 21.91
N LEU A 7 -34.27 17.65 23.24
CA LEU A 7 -35.31 17.10 24.10
C LEU A 7 -36.67 17.73 23.81
N LEU A 8 -36.70 19.06 23.65
CA LEU A 8 -37.91 19.79 23.25
C LEU A 8 -38.40 19.36 21.87
N GLN A 9 -37.47 19.08 20.94
CA GLN A 9 -37.79 18.64 19.58
C GLN A 9 -38.10 17.14 19.47
N ARG A 10 -38.04 16.37 20.57
CA ARG A 10 -38.20 14.90 20.62
C ARG A 10 -37.38 14.17 19.53
N SER A 11 -36.15 14.63 19.30
CA SER A 11 -35.30 14.08 18.24
C SER A 11 -34.81 12.67 18.59
N PRO A 12 -34.50 11.82 17.60
CA PRO A 12 -33.84 10.54 17.81
C PRO A 12 -32.51 10.66 18.56
N VAL A 13 -32.11 9.58 19.25
CA VAL A 13 -30.86 9.51 20.04
C VAL A 13 -29.61 9.78 19.19
N THR A 14 -29.64 9.46 17.90
CA THR A 14 -28.52 9.70 16.96
C THR A 14 -28.12 11.18 16.89
N TYR A 15 -29.08 12.11 16.96
CA TYR A 15 -28.81 13.54 16.97
C TYR A 15 -28.10 14.01 18.24
N TYR A 16 -28.40 13.40 19.38
CA TYR A 16 -27.71 13.71 20.64
C TYR A 16 -26.24 13.30 20.54
N ILE A 17 -25.97 12.10 20.05
CA ILE A 17 -24.60 11.61 19.87
C ILE A 17 -23.84 12.56 18.94
N TYR A 18 -24.41 12.88 17.78
CA TYR A 18 -23.78 13.75 16.78
C TYR A 18 -23.51 15.17 17.31
N CYS A 19 -24.51 15.83 17.90
CA CYS A 19 -24.37 17.22 18.35
C CYS A 19 -23.54 17.36 19.64
N LEU A 20 -23.45 16.31 20.48
CA LEU A 20 -22.65 16.36 21.71
C LEU A 20 -21.22 15.89 21.52
N LEU A 21 -20.90 15.08 20.50
CA LEU A 21 -19.56 14.57 20.24
C LEU A 21 -18.46 15.65 20.14
N PRO A 22 -18.71 16.86 19.58
CA PRO A 22 -17.71 17.92 19.60
C PRO A 22 -17.31 18.37 21.02
N VAL A 23 -18.19 18.27 22.01
CA VAL A 23 -17.95 18.75 23.39
C VAL A 23 -16.78 18.01 24.07
N PRO A 24 -16.78 16.67 24.21
CA PRO A 24 -15.65 15.94 24.82
C PRO A 24 -14.38 16.02 23.97
N VAL A 25 -14.49 16.15 22.65
CA VAL A 25 -13.34 16.31 21.74
C VAL A 25 -12.65 17.65 22.01
N TRP A 26 -13.40 18.76 21.97
CA TRP A 26 -12.85 20.09 22.28
C TRP A 26 -12.36 20.19 23.72
N TYR A 27 -13.04 19.56 24.68
CA TYR A 27 -12.53 19.47 26.05
C TYR A 27 -11.16 18.80 26.13
N SER A 28 -10.95 17.72 25.38
CA SER A 28 -9.65 17.03 25.31
C SER A 28 -8.58 17.90 24.65
N VAL A 29 -8.93 18.65 23.60
CA VAL A 29 -8.02 19.63 22.96
C VAL A 29 -7.64 20.75 23.92
N LEU A 30 -8.60 21.29 24.68
CA LEU A 30 -8.36 22.34 25.66
C LEU A 30 -7.47 21.86 26.82
N LYS A 31 -7.58 20.59 27.20
CA LYS A 31 -6.69 19.97 28.22
C LYS A 31 -5.23 19.97 27.78
N GLU A 32 -4.96 19.83 26.48
CA GLU A 32 -3.63 19.92 25.86
C GLU A 32 -3.25 21.34 25.42
N SER A 33 -3.89 22.38 25.99
CA SER A 33 -3.62 23.78 25.66
C SER A 33 -2.15 24.21 25.85
N GLY A 34 -1.40 23.52 26.72
CA GLY A 34 0.05 23.69 26.87
C GLY A 34 0.81 23.48 25.56
N ALA A 35 0.49 22.44 24.80
CA ALA A 35 1.11 22.17 23.50
C ALA A 35 0.79 23.27 22.47
N LEU A 36 -0.41 23.84 22.52
CA LEU A 36 -0.80 24.98 21.67
C LEU A 36 -0.01 26.24 22.04
N THR A 37 0.18 26.50 23.34
CA THR A 37 0.99 27.64 23.80
C THR A 37 2.46 27.48 23.43
N ASP A 38 3.01 26.26 23.47
CA ASP A 38 4.38 25.99 23.05
C ASP A 38 4.56 26.12 21.54
N LEU A 39 3.56 25.73 20.75
CA LEU A 39 3.54 25.96 19.29
C LEU A 39 3.53 27.47 18.97
N ILE A 40 2.70 28.25 19.65
CA ILE A 40 2.61 29.71 19.45
C ILE A 40 3.93 30.39 19.86
N ARG A 41 4.55 29.96 20.96
CA ARG A 41 5.86 30.48 21.40
C ARG A 41 6.99 30.11 20.45
N SER A 42 6.93 28.95 19.80
CA SER A 42 7.92 28.50 18.81
C SER A 42 7.65 29.03 17.39
N ALA A 43 6.46 29.54 17.11
CA ALA A 43 6.08 30.13 15.82
C ALA A 43 7.08 31.15 15.23
N PRO A 44 7.63 32.13 15.99
CA PRO A 44 8.60 33.08 15.45
C PRO A 44 9.96 32.44 15.08
N SER A 45 10.29 31.28 15.64
CA SER A 45 11.53 30.54 15.32
C SER A 45 11.39 29.64 14.10
N LEU A 46 10.16 29.42 13.62
CA LEU A 46 9.90 28.55 12.48
C LEU A 46 10.13 29.29 11.15
N PRO A 47 10.72 28.63 10.14
CA PRO A 47 10.83 29.20 8.81
C PRO A 47 9.45 29.23 8.12
N LEU A 48 8.65 30.26 8.42
CA LEU A 48 7.27 30.42 7.97
C LEU A 48 7.11 30.23 6.46
N TRP A 49 8.05 30.74 5.66
CA TRP A 49 8.04 30.56 4.20
C TRP A 49 8.12 29.09 3.77
N LYS A 50 8.94 28.28 4.44
CA LYS A 50 9.06 26.84 4.14
C LYS A 50 7.79 26.08 4.57
N CYS A 51 7.19 26.46 5.70
CA CYS A 51 5.93 25.90 6.16
C CYS A 51 4.78 26.24 5.21
N LEU A 52 4.67 27.51 4.79
CA LEU A 52 3.66 27.97 3.83
C LEU A 52 3.81 27.26 2.49
N SER A 53 5.04 27.18 1.96
CA SER A 53 5.32 26.47 0.72
C SER A 53 4.94 24.98 0.81
N SER A 54 5.24 24.33 1.94
CA SER A 54 4.86 22.93 2.17
C SER A 54 3.34 22.76 2.27
N PHE A 55 2.65 23.69 2.94
CA PHE A 55 1.19 23.69 3.05
C PHE A 55 0.52 23.84 1.68
N VAL A 56 0.94 24.82 0.87
CA VAL A 56 0.42 25.02 -0.48
C VAL A 56 0.66 23.79 -1.36
N LEU A 57 1.84 23.18 -1.26
CA LEU A 57 2.17 21.96 -2.03
C LEU A 57 1.28 20.78 -1.62
N VAL A 58 1.02 20.59 -0.32
CA VAL A 58 0.13 19.53 0.18
C VAL A 58 -1.31 19.79 -0.22
N ALA A 59 -1.79 21.04 -0.12
CA ALA A 59 -3.13 21.41 -0.56
C ALA A 59 -3.32 21.13 -2.06
N PHE A 60 -2.37 21.55 -2.90
CA PHE A 60 -2.39 21.22 -4.33
C PHE A 60 -2.34 19.71 -4.58
N GLY A 61 -1.56 18.97 -3.79
CA GLY A 61 -1.53 17.51 -3.84
C GLY A 61 -2.87 16.86 -3.49
N ILE A 62 -3.56 17.37 -2.47
CA ILE A 62 -4.91 16.90 -2.09
C ILE A 62 -5.90 17.19 -3.22
N GLU A 63 -5.87 18.37 -3.83
CA GLU A 63 -6.71 18.68 -4.99
C GLU A 63 -6.44 17.73 -6.16
N LEU A 64 -5.17 17.44 -6.47
CA LEU A 64 -4.81 16.45 -7.50
C LEU A 64 -5.39 15.06 -7.19
N LEU A 65 -5.36 14.64 -5.92
CA LEU A 65 -5.97 13.38 -5.48
C LEU A 65 -7.49 13.41 -5.62
N VAL A 66 -8.16 14.50 -5.26
CA VAL A 66 -9.60 14.65 -5.44
C VAL A 66 -9.98 14.56 -6.92
N VAL A 67 -9.30 15.30 -7.80
CA VAL A 67 -9.58 15.29 -9.25
C VAL A 67 -9.36 13.89 -9.83
N SER A 68 -8.48 13.07 -9.23
CA SER A 68 -8.25 11.68 -9.69
C SER A 68 -9.47 10.77 -9.61
N PHE A 69 -10.43 11.05 -8.72
CA PHE A 69 -11.69 10.30 -8.63
C PHE A 69 -12.59 10.58 -9.84
N PHE A 70 -12.49 11.76 -10.44
CA PHE A 70 -13.20 12.12 -11.67
C PHE A 70 -12.42 11.70 -12.92
N HIS A 71 -11.10 11.92 -12.92
CA HIS A 71 -10.22 11.63 -14.04
C HIS A 71 -8.97 10.85 -13.60
N ARG A 72 -8.97 9.53 -13.81
CA ARG A 72 -7.86 8.64 -13.45
C ARG A 72 -6.51 9.06 -14.03
N ALA A 73 -6.51 9.71 -15.19
CA ALA A 73 -5.33 10.27 -15.83
C ALA A 73 -4.57 11.27 -14.96
N MET A 74 -5.21 11.89 -13.96
CA MET A 74 -4.51 12.78 -13.02
C MET A 74 -3.50 12.04 -12.14
N LEU A 75 -3.67 10.73 -11.91
CA LEU A 75 -2.65 9.91 -11.23
C LEU A 75 -1.41 9.73 -12.10
N THR A 76 -1.55 9.64 -13.42
CA THR A 76 -0.43 9.63 -14.37
C THR A 76 0.33 10.95 -14.30
N VAL A 77 -0.37 12.09 -14.29
CA VAL A 77 0.24 13.41 -14.12
C VAL A 77 0.96 13.50 -12.76
N GLY A 78 0.30 13.06 -11.68
CA GLY A 78 0.89 13.01 -10.35
C GLY A 78 2.17 12.16 -10.30
N LEU A 79 2.17 10.96 -10.89
CA LEU A 79 3.34 10.09 -10.96
C LEU A 79 4.48 10.70 -11.78
N ALA A 80 4.16 11.41 -12.87
CA ALA A 80 5.16 12.13 -13.65
C ALA A 80 5.78 13.27 -12.84
N VAL A 81 5.00 14.06 -12.11
CA VAL A 81 5.51 15.10 -11.20
C VAL A 81 6.38 14.50 -10.09
N LEU A 82 5.94 13.41 -9.48
CA LEU A 82 6.70 12.70 -8.44
C LEU A 82 8.01 12.10 -8.96
N SER A 83 8.07 11.67 -10.22
CA SER A 83 9.29 11.16 -10.84
C SER A 83 10.42 12.20 -10.87
N LEU A 84 10.08 13.50 -10.90
CA LEU A 84 11.03 14.62 -10.97
C LEU A 84 11.58 15.01 -9.59
N TRP A 85 11.02 14.51 -8.49
CA TRP A 85 11.43 14.89 -7.13
C TRP A 85 12.95 14.72 -6.86
N PRO A 86 13.60 13.59 -7.23
CA PRO A 86 15.04 13.44 -7.03
C PRO A 86 15.91 14.42 -7.83
N LEU A 87 15.39 14.93 -8.97
CA LEU A 87 16.06 15.97 -9.77
C LEU A 87 15.98 17.32 -9.06
N LEU A 88 14.78 17.69 -8.57
CA LEU A 88 14.52 18.95 -7.88
C LEU A 88 15.31 19.10 -6.57
N THR A 89 15.56 17.97 -5.89
CA THR A 89 16.28 17.94 -4.62
C THR A 89 17.79 17.73 -4.76
N GLY A 90 18.31 17.60 -5.99
CA GLY A 90 19.74 17.35 -6.25
C GLY A 90 20.21 15.94 -5.87
N LEU A 91 19.30 15.06 -5.44
CA LEU A 91 19.57 13.64 -5.13
C LEU A 91 20.09 12.88 -6.35
N PHE A 92 19.70 13.29 -7.56
CA PHE A 92 20.20 12.72 -8.81
C PHE A 92 21.73 12.80 -8.94
N SER A 93 22.37 13.87 -8.47
CA SER A 93 23.83 14.02 -8.55
C SER A 93 24.56 13.04 -7.63
N LYS A 94 23.96 12.69 -6.48
CA LYS A 94 24.59 11.84 -5.45
C LYS A 94 24.31 10.35 -5.67
N ALA A 95 23.09 10.00 -6.06
CA ALA A 95 22.63 8.62 -6.17
C ALA A 95 21.97 8.35 -7.53
N LYS A 96 22.73 8.56 -8.63
CA LYS A 96 22.25 8.44 -10.03
C LYS A 96 21.43 7.17 -10.29
N PHE A 97 21.95 6.00 -9.89
CA PHE A 97 21.28 4.72 -10.15
C PHE A 97 19.94 4.58 -9.42
N ARG A 98 19.88 4.92 -8.13
CA ARG A 98 18.63 4.83 -7.35
C ARG A 98 17.61 5.85 -7.83
N SER A 99 18.07 7.06 -8.15
CA SER A 99 17.25 8.13 -8.71
C SER A 99 16.67 7.76 -10.08
N LEU A 100 17.46 7.14 -10.96
CA LEU A 100 16.99 6.66 -12.25
C LEU A 100 15.97 5.53 -12.10
N SER A 101 16.22 4.60 -11.17
CA SER A 101 15.29 3.50 -10.85
C SER A 101 13.91 4.02 -10.42
N TRP A 102 13.85 5.04 -9.56
CA TRP A 102 12.59 5.71 -9.20
C TRP A 102 11.92 6.40 -10.38
N PHE A 103 12.67 7.16 -11.16
CA PHE A 103 12.13 7.87 -12.32
C PHE A 103 11.47 6.89 -13.30
N VAL A 104 12.18 5.81 -13.66
CA VAL A 104 11.66 4.76 -14.54
C VAL A 104 10.46 4.04 -13.91
N ALA A 105 10.54 3.66 -12.63
CA ALA A 105 9.43 2.97 -11.96
C ALA A 105 8.15 3.83 -11.87
N CYS A 106 8.29 5.14 -11.62
CA CYS A 106 7.16 6.08 -11.65
C CYS A 106 6.52 6.15 -13.05
N LEU A 107 7.33 6.25 -14.11
CA LEU A 107 6.82 6.30 -15.49
C LEU A 107 6.15 4.99 -15.91
N CYS A 108 6.73 3.84 -15.53
CA CYS A 108 6.11 2.54 -15.78
C CYS A 108 4.76 2.43 -15.06
N LEU A 109 4.65 2.88 -13.81
CA LEU A 109 3.40 2.85 -13.07
C LEU A 109 2.37 3.85 -13.63
N ALA A 110 2.83 4.98 -14.19
CA ALA A 110 1.98 6.03 -14.77
C ALA A 110 1.18 5.56 -15.98
N PHE A 111 1.56 4.46 -16.61
CA PHE A 111 0.80 3.86 -17.72
C PHE A 111 -0.53 3.24 -17.27
N PHE A 112 -0.60 2.68 -16.05
CA PHE A 112 -1.76 1.90 -15.60
C PHE A 112 -3.04 2.72 -15.43
N PRO A 113 -3.04 3.94 -14.85
CA PRO A 113 -4.25 4.76 -14.77
C PRO A 113 -4.86 5.16 -16.12
N LEU A 114 -4.07 5.11 -17.21
CA LEU A 114 -4.53 5.38 -18.57
C LEU A 114 -5.13 4.14 -19.25
N MET A 115 -4.86 2.95 -18.73
CA MET A 115 -5.37 1.71 -19.32
C MET A 115 -6.89 1.63 -19.17
N PRO A 116 -7.60 1.15 -20.20
CA PRO A 116 -9.04 0.99 -20.14
C PRO A 116 -9.42 -0.03 -19.06
N VAL A 117 -10.50 0.27 -18.35
CA VAL A 117 -11.01 -0.52 -17.22
C VAL A 117 -11.50 -1.90 -17.64
N VAL A 118 -11.90 -2.07 -18.89
CA VAL A 118 -12.51 -3.30 -19.40
C VAL A 118 -11.60 -3.93 -20.44
N GLY A 119 -10.86 -4.96 -20.03
CA GLY A 119 -10.23 -5.88 -20.96
C GLY A 119 -11.33 -6.66 -21.67
N ARG A 120 -11.65 -6.29 -22.91
CA ARG A 120 -12.63 -7.03 -23.73
C ARG A 120 -12.17 -8.46 -24.03
N GLU A 121 -10.88 -8.76 -23.88
CA GLU A 121 -10.30 -10.08 -24.12
C GLU A 121 -9.21 -10.41 -23.10
N ALA A 122 -9.24 -11.66 -22.60
CA ALA A 122 -8.23 -12.18 -21.67
C ALA A 122 -6.91 -12.39 -22.41
N ASN A 123 -5.85 -11.71 -21.95
CA ASN A 123 -4.50 -11.79 -22.52
C ASN A 123 -3.56 -12.49 -21.54
N LEU A 124 -3.62 -13.82 -21.54
CA LEU A 124 -2.86 -14.66 -20.60
C LEU A 124 -1.34 -14.57 -20.79
N HIS A 125 -0.88 -14.21 -21.99
CA HIS A 125 0.54 -13.94 -22.24
C HIS A 125 1.08 -12.76 -21.42
N LEU A 126 0.23 -11.78 -21.08
CA LEU A 126 0.63 -10.69 -20.18
C LEU A 126 0.75 -11.17 -18.74
N VAL A 127 -0.10 -12.12 -18.32
CA VAL A 127 -0.01 -12.76 -17.01
C VAL A 127 1.27 -13.58 -16.88
N THR A 128 1.63 -14.35 -17.91
CA THR A 128 2.91 -15.08 -17.91
C THR A 128 4.11 -14.13 -17.97
N CYS A 129 4.02 -13.02 -18.71
CA CYS A 129 5.03 -11.97 -18.72
C CYS A 129 5.23 -11.33 -17.33
N ALA A 130 4.14 -11.06 -16.60
CA ALA A 130 4.20 -10.57 -15.23
C ALA A 130 4.91 -11.58 -14.29
N GLY A 131 4.58 -12.87 -14.44
CA GLY A 131 5.28 -13.95 -13.73
C GLY A 131 6.78 -13.95 -14.06
N LEU A 132 7.16 -13.91 -15.32
CA LEU A 132 8.56 -13.85 -15.74
C LEU A 132 9.29 -12.61 -15.19
N LEU A 133 8.65 -11.43 -15.23
CA LEU A 133 9.20 -10.21 -14.67
C LEU A 133 9.50 -10.37 -13.16
N THR A 134 8.59 -11.00 -12.41
CA THR A 134 8.78 -11.26 -10.97
C THR A 134 9.88 -12.29 -10.69
N LEU A 135 10.05 -13.28 -11.57
CA LEU A 135 11.15 -14.25 -11.48
C LEU A 135 12.50 -13.60 -11.78
N VAL A 136 12.56 -12.72 -12.78
CA VAL A 136 13.79 -12.00 -13.12
C VAL A 136 14.18 -11.04 -11.99
N THR A 137 13.24 -10.25 -11.46
CA THR A 137 13.54 -9.33 -10.36
C THR A 137 13.97 -10.07 -9.08
N SER A 138 13.36 -11.22 -8.79
CA SER A 138 13.76 -12.07 -7.66
C SER A 138 15.12 -12.75 -7.84
N ALA A 139 15.44 -13.22 -9.05
CA ALA A 139 16.76 -13.74 -9.37
C ALA A 139 17.84 -12.64 -9.24
N CYS A 140 17.58 -11.43 -9.74
CA CYS A 140 18.49 -10.29 -9.59
C CYS A 140 18.70 -9.91 -8.11
N PHE A 141 17.64 -9.92 -7.30
CA PHE A 141 17.74 -9.67 -5.87
C PHE A 141 18.56 -10.74 -5.15
N LEU A 142 18.31 -12.03 -5.42
CA LEU A 142 19.11 -13.13 -4.87
C LEU A 142 20.58 -13.00 -5.24
N TRP A 143 20.87 -12.74 -6.52
CA TRP A 143 22.23 -12.58 -7.01
C TRP A 143 22.96 -11.44 -6.30
N SER A 144 22.30 -10.28 -6.16
CA SER A 144 22.85 -9.15 -5.42
C SER A 144 23.04 -9.48 -3.93
N SER A 145 22.09 -10.20 -3.32
CA SER A 145 22.15 -10.57 -1.90
C SER A 145 23.30 -11.54 -1.64
N TRP A 146 23.51 -12.51 -2.53
CA TRP A 146 24.58 -13.50 -2.42
C TRP A 146 25.96 -12.83 -2.42
N ARG A 147 26.15 -11.79 -3.23
CA ARG A 147 27.42 -11.06 -3.31
C ARG A 147 27.70 -10.16 -2.10
N ARG A 148 26.66 -9.63 -1.43
CA ARG A 148 26.81 -8.61 -0.37
C ARG A 148 26.74 -9.17 1.05
N SER A 149 25.93 -10.19 1.29
CA SER A 149 25.74 -10.74 2.64
C SER A 149 25.36 -12.23 2.57
N PRO A 150 26.11 -13.16 3.19
CA PRO A 150 25.74 -14.56 3.17
C PRO A 150 24.44 -14.76 3.96
N LEU A 151 23.36 -14.98 3.23
CA LEU A 151 22.07 -15.42 3.77
C LEU A 151 22.21 -16.75 4.52
N HIS A 152 21.47 -16.91 5.62
CA HIS A 152 21.29 -18.20 6.27
C HIS A 152 20.67 -19.20 5.29
N PRO A 153 21.15 -20.46 5.21
CA PRO A 153 20.70 -21.42 4.20
C PRO A 153 19.19 -21.69 4.21
N SER A 154 18.56 -21.66 5.39
CA SER A 154 17.11 -21.83 5.52
C SER A 154 16.30 -20.71 4.85
N ASP A 155 16.76 -19.47 4.93
CA ASP A 155 16.06 -18.32 4.32
C ASP A 155 16.19 -18.38 2.79
N ARG A 156 17.33 -18.87 2.28
CA ARG A 156 17.52 -19.10 0.84
C ARG A 156 16.56 -20.16 0.32
N TRP A 157 16.43 -21.28 1.03
CA TRP A 157 15.53 -22.35 0.63
C TRP A 157 14.08 -21.86 0.53
N GLN A 158 13.61 -21.11 1.53
CA GLN A 158 12.27 -20.50 1.51
C GLN A 158 12.08 -19.55 0.31
N PHE A 159 13.10 -18.77 -0.04
CA PHE A 159 13.01 -17.89 -1.20
C PHE A 159 12.91 -18.69 -2.51
N PHE A 160 13.72 -19.74 -2.67
CA PHE A 160 13.67 -20.61 -3.84
C PHE A 160 12.31 -21.31 -3.97
N THR A 161 11.72 -21.76 -2.87
CA THR A 161 10.37 -22.35 -2.92
C THR A 161 9.31 -21.32 -3.30
N GLN A 162 9.42 -20.07 -2.83
CA GLN A 162 8.53 -18.97 -3.25
C GLN A 162 8.70 -18.63 -4.74
N MET A 163 9.92 -18.59 -5.27
CA MET A 163 10.15 -18.39 -6.71
C MET A 163 9.54 -19.52 -7.55
N LEU A 164 9.71 -20.78 -7.13
CA LEU A 164 9.10 -21.91 -7.81
C LEU A 164 7.57 -21.80 -7.80
N LEU A 165 6.99 -21.40 -6.67
CA LEU A 165 5.55 -21.19 -6.56
C LEU A 165 5.05 -20.09 -7.52
N VAL A 166 5.78 -18.98 -7.64
CA VAL A 166 5.48 -17.92 -8.62
C VAL A 166 5.55 -18.45 -10.06
N ALA A 167 6.55 -19.26 -10.38
CA ALA A 167 6.66 -19.88 -11.71
C ALA A 167 5.44 -20.75 -12.00
N VAL A 168 5.05 -21.62 -11.07
CA VAL A 168 3.83 -22.45 -11.20
C VAL A 168 2.59 -21.56 -11.37
N CYS A 169 2.41 -20.54 -10.53
CA CYS A 169 1.26 -19.63 -10.59
C CYS A 169 1.21 -18.80 -11.87
N SER A 170 2.33 -18.60 -12.56
CA SER A 170 2.35 -17.94 -13.87
C SER A 170 1.78 -18.83 -14.99
N PHE A 171 1.90 -20.15 -14.89
CA PHE A 171 1.42 -21.09 -15.90
C PHE A 171 0.00 -21.63 -15.62
N VAL A 172 -0.42 -21.73 -14.35
CA VAL A 172 -1.74 -22.27 -13.97
C VAL A 172 -2.93 -21.55 -14.66
N PRO A 173 -2.96 -20.22 -14.78
CA PRO A 173 -4.04 -19.53 -15.51
C PRO A 173 -4.15 -19.95 -16.97
N LEU A 174 -2.99 -20.12 -17.65
CA LEU A 174 -2.93 -20.57 -19.04
C LEU A 174 -3.45 -22.01 -19.18
N LEU A 175 -3.03 -22.91 -18.29
CA LEU A 175 -3.49 -24.30 -18.28
C LEU A 175 -5.00 -24.39 -18.01
N THR A 176 -5.49 -23.58 -17.08
CA THR A 176 -6.91 -23.54 -16.72
C THR A 176 -7.74 -23.04 -17.90
N HIS A 177 -7.32 -21.96 -18.56
CA HIS A 177 -8.01 -21.44 -19.72
C HIS A 177 -8.03 -22.45 -20.88
N SER A 178 -6.90 -23.10 -21.18
CA SER A 178 -6.82 -24.14 -22.22
C SER A 178 -7.75 -25.32 -21.93
N SER A 179 -7.84 -25.77 -20.67
CA SER A 179 -8.73 -26.87 -20.27
C SER A 179 -10.22 -26.50 -20.39
N LEU A 180 -10.57 -25.26 -20.07
CA LEU A 180 -11.93 -24.73 -20.22
C LEU A 180 -12.33 -24.59 -21.69
N LEU A 181 -11.41 -24.13 -22.56
CA LEU A 181 -11.63 -24.10 -24.02
C LEU A 181 -11.88 -25.49 -24.60
N GLN A 182 -11.15 -26.50 -24.09
CA GLN A 182 -11.34 -27.90 -24.47
C GLN A 182 -12.58 -28.56 -23.83
N LYS A 183 -13.39 -27.81 -23.06
CA LYS A 183 -14.58 -28.29 -22.34
C LYS A 183 -14.30 -29.45 -21.38
N ARG A 184 -13.06 -29.60 -20.90
CA ARG A 184 -12.67 -30.64 -19.93
C ARG A 184 -12.97 -30.26 -18.48
N GLY A 185 -13.54 -29.07 -18.26
CA GLY A 185 -13.82 -28.53 -16.93
C GLY A 185 -12.58 -27.97 -16.25
N LEU A 186 -12.68 -27.72 -14.93
CA LEU A 186 -11.56 -27.24 -14.12
C LEU A 186 -10.71 -28.42 -13.63
N PRO A 187 -9.41 -28.49 -13.97
CA PRO A 187 -8.54 -29.55 -13.48
C PRO A 187 -8.38 -29.48 -11.95
N LEU A 188 -8.58 -30.60 -11.26
CA LEU A 188 -8.47 -30.69 -9.79
C LEU A 188 -7.09 -30.26 -9.28
N LEU A 189 -6.01 -30.56 -10.01
CA LEU A 189 -4.65 -30.15 -9.66
C LEU A 189 -4.50 -28.63 -9.64
N ASN A 190 -5.04 -27.93 -10.65
CA ASN A 190 -5.00 -26.46 -10.71
C ASN A 190 -5.80 -25.84 -9.57
N GLN A 191 -6.93 -26.45 -9.21
CA GLN A 191 -7.75 -26.02 -8.09
C GLN A 191 -6.99 -26.17 -6.76
N ILE A 192 -6.35 -27.32 -6.51
CA ILE A 192 -5.55 -27.56 -5.30
C ILE A 192 -4.38 -26.57 -5.21
N ILE A 193 -3.67 -26.34 -6.32
CA ILE A 193 -2.58 -25.35 -6.39
C ILE A 193 -3.12 -23.95 -6.07
N SER A 194 -4.27 -23.57 -6.62
CA SER A 194 -4.82 -22.23 -6.41
C SER A 194 -5.22 -21.99 -4.95
N TRP A 195 -5.96 -22.91 -4.34
CA TRP A 195 -6.37 -22.81 -2.93
C TRP A 195 -5.18 -22.88 -1.96
N SER A 196 -4.21 -23.77 -2.21
CA SER A 196 -2.99 -23.85 -1.40
C SER A 196 -2.13 -22.59 -1.52
N THR A 197 -2.03 -22.01 -2.73
CA THR A 197 -1.33 -20.73 -2.95
C THR A 197 -2.00 -19.61 -2.16
N LEU A 198 -3.34 -19.52 -2.17
CA LEU A 198 -4.09 -18.53 -1.38
C LEU A 198 -3.77 -18.64 0.12
N ALA A 199 -3.85 -19.84 0.70
CA ALA A 199 -3.52 -20.05 2.12
C ALA A 199 -2.04 -19.74 2.43
N SER A 200 -1.13 -20.16 1.54
CA SER A 200 0.31 -19.93 1.72
C SER A 200 0.72 -18.46 1.65
N SER A 201 -0.08 -17.60 1.00
CA SER A 201 0.24 -16.17 0.85
C SER A 201 0.38 -15.41 2.16
N ILE A 202 -0.33 -15.82 3.20
CA ILE A 202 -0.23 -15.25 4.56
C ILE A 202 0.80 -16.00 5.40
N LEU A 203 0.82 -17.34 5.30
CA LEU A 203 1.63 -18.20 6.16
C LEU A 203 3.13 -18.15 5.82
N VAL A 204 3.48 -18.17 4.54
CA VAL A 204 4.89 -18.26 4.12
C VAL A 204 5.69 -17.01 4.51
N PRO A 205 5.18 -15.78 4.32
CA PRO A 205 5.87 -14.59 4.81
C PRO A 205 6.14 -14.65 6.31
N LEU A 206 5.21 -15.14 7.14
CA LEU A 206 5.40 -15.21 8.60
C LEU A 206 6.55 -16.16 9.02
N LEU A 207 6.91 -17.13 8.17
CA LEU A 207 8.02 -18.06 8.40
C LEU A 207 9.38 -17.50 8.00
N SER A 208 9.42 -16.40 7.24
CA SER A 208 10.66 -15.77 6.78
C SER A 208 11.41 -15.06 7.92
N SER A 209 12.67 -14.69 7.68
CA SER A 209 13.38 -13.77 8.58
C SER A 209 12.69 -12.40 8.64
N THR A 210 12.82 -11.72 9.78
CA THR A 210 12.25 -10.37 10.05
C THR A 210 13.15 -9.22 9.58
N ARG A 211 14.23 -9.53 8.87
CA ARG A 211 15.10 -8.55 8.21
C ARG A 211 14.32 -7.80 7.13
N LEU A 212 14.42 -6.48 7.11
CA LEU A 212 13.54 -5.58 6.34
C LEU A 212 13.37 -6.03 4.88
N PHE A 213 14.45 -6.06 4.12
CA PHE A 213 14.35 -6.39 2.69
C PHE A 213 13.91 -7.83 2.43
N TYR A 214 14.37 -8.80 3.23
CA TYR A 214 14.00 -10.20 3.05
C TYR A 214 12.52 -10.43 3.34
N ARG A 215 12.02 -9.81 4.42
CA ARG A 215 10.62 -9.88 4.81
C ARG A 215 9.71 -9.26 3.75
N LEU A 216 10.01 -8.03 3.32
CA LEU A 216 9.26 -7.36 2.26
C LEU A 216 9.24 -8.16 0.96
N PHE A 217 10.40 -8.66 0.54
CA PHE A 217 10.50 -9.42 -0.69
C PHE A 217 9.72 -10.74 -0.61
N SER A 218 9.76 -11.42 0.55
CA SER A 218 8.98 -12.63 0.79
C SER A 218 7.47 -12.36 0.78
N ILE A 219 7.02 -11.25 1.38
CA ILE A 219 5.63 -10.79 1.29
C ILE A 219 5.26 -10.55 -0.18
N PHE A 220 6.07 -9.80 -0.93
CA PHE A 220 5.77 -9.48 -2.32
C PHE A 220 5.70 -10.71 -3.22
N LEU A 221 6.61 -11.67 -3.10
CA LEU A 221 6.54 -12.92 -3.88
C LEU A 221 5.25 -13.69 -3.59
N SER A 222 4.87 -13.80 -2.32
CA SER A 222 3.69 -14.55 -1.89
C SER A 222 2.36 -13.90 -2.28
N LEU A 223 2.30 -12.57 -2.28
CA LEU A 223 1.13 -11.83 -2.73
C LEU A 223 1.06 -11.77 -4.25
N THR A 224 2.20 -11.73 -4.94
CA THR A 224 2.22 -11.73 -6.40
C THR A 224 1.79 -13.09 -6.96
N SER A 225 2.20 -14.21 -6.34
CA SER A 225 1.73 -15.55 -6.78
C SER A 225 0.20 -15.67 -6.71
N THR A 226 -0.42 -15.18 -5.63
CA THR A 226 -1.89 -15.16 -5.53
C THR A 226 -2.54 -14.19 -6.51
N TYR A 227 -1.95 -13.01 -6.72
CA TYR A 227 -2.47 -12.04 -7.68
C TYR A 227 -2.44 -12.58 -9.12
N LEU A 228 -1.39 -13.30 -9.52
CA LEU A 228 -1.29 -13.92 -10.86
C LEU A 228 -2.41 -14.92 -11.12
N LEU A 229 -2.79 -15.73 -10.12
CA LEU A 229 -3.90 -16.68 -10.23
C LEU A 229 -5.27 -16.00 -10.38
N LEU A 230 -5.39 -14.77 -9.86
CA LEU A 230 -6.60 -13.95 -9.89
C LEU A 230 -6.60 -12.94 -11.05
N SER A 231 -5.69 -13.06 -12.01
CA SER A 231 -5.54 -12.10 -13.12
C SER A 231 -5.79 -12.73 -14.48
N THR A 232 -6.46 -12.01 -15.37
CA THR A 232 -6.77 -12.47 -16.74
C THR A 232 -6.15 -11.60 -17.84
N GLY A 233 -5.46 -10.51 -17.48
CA GLY A 233 -4.90 -9.57 -18.46
C GLY A 233 -3.75 -8.71 -17.95
N SER A 234 -3.67 -7.48 -18.47
CA SER A 234 -2.58 -6.53 -18.19
C SER A 234 -2.47 -6.09 -16.73
N GLU A 235 -3.55 -6.18 -15.97
CA GLU A 235 -3.58 -5.91 -14.52
C GLU A 235 -2.55 -6.75 -13.74
N ALA A 236 -2.15 -7.93 -14.25
CA ALA A 236 -1.13 -8.79 -13.66
C ALA A 236 0.24 -8.11 -13.54
N LEU A 237 0.54 -7.16 -14.43
CA LEU A 237 1.81 -6.42 -14.43
C LEU A 237 1.85 -5.34 -13.35
N PHE A 238 0.71 -4.96 -12.77
CA PHE A 238 0.63 -3.86 -11.82
C PHE A 238 1.37 -4.14 -10.50
N PRO A 239 1.13 -5.24 -9.75
CA PRO A 239 1.85 -5.50 -8.50
C PRO A 239 3.37 -5.60 -8.64
N PRO A 240 3.94 -6.26 -9.67
CA PRO A 240 5.38 -6.26 -9.91
C PRO A 240 5.96 -4.85 -10.08
N VAL A 241 5.34 -4.01 -10.91
CA VAL A 241 5.79 -2.62 -11.15
C VAL A 241 5.62 -1.77 -9.89
N LEU A 242 4.50 -1.91 -9.18
CA LEU A 242 4.27 -1.24 -7.90
C LEU A 242 5.34 -1.63 -6.87
N SER A 243 5.66 -2.93 -6.74
CA SER A 243 6.67 -3.41 -5.81
C SER A 243 8.07 -2.85 -6.12
N TRP A 244 8.43 -2.72 -7.41
CA TRP A 244 9.66 -2.05 -7.82
C TRP A 244 9.66 -0.59 -7.37
N LEU A 245 8.58 0.16 -7.64
CA LEU A 245 8.47 1.54 -7.19
C LEU A 245 8.61 1.65 -5.66
N MET A 246 7.97 0.77 -4.90
CA MET A 246 8.07 0.80 -3.43
C MET A 246 9.49 0.50 -2.93
N PHE A 247 10.22 -0.44 -3.55
CA PHE A 247 11.63 -0.65 -3.23
C PHE A 247 12.50 0.55 -3.63
N ALA A 248 12.23 1.19 -4.77
CA ALA A 248 12.91 2.40 -5.16
C ALA A 248 12.66 3.54 -4.15
N TRP A 249 11.42 3.64 -3.64
CA TRP A 249 11.04 4.62 -2.62
C TRP A 249 11.87 4.46 -1.34
N ILE A 250 11.92 3.24 -0.78
CA ILE A 250 12.70 2.93 0.43
C ILE A 250 14.18 3.31 0.21
N ASN A 251 14.75 2.94 -0.94
CA ASN A 251 16.16 3.18 -1.23
C ASN A 251 16.52 4.67 -1.42
N ILE A 252 15.62 5.48 -1.99
CA ILE A 252 15.83 6.92 -2.15
C ILE A 252 15.64 7.67 -0.83
N GLU A 253 14.61 7.33 -0.05
CA GLU A 253 14.39 7.97 1.26
C GLU A 253 15.59 7.79 2.19
N GLN A 254 16.27 6.65 2.07
CA GLN A 254 17.48 6.38 2.83
C GLN A 254 18.68 7.23 2.37
N GLU A 255 18.87 7.43 1.06
CA GLU A 255 19.89 8.38 0.57
C GLU A 255 19.57 9.83 0.94
N ALA A 256 18.29 10.18 0.97
CA ALA A 256 17.83 11.50 1.40
C ALA A 256 18.16 11.74 2.89
N LEU A 257 17.96 10.74 3.75
CA LEU A 257 18.36 10.79 5.16
C LEU A 257 19.87 10.94 5.35
N LEU A 258 20.67 10.14 4.62
CA LEU A 258 22.14 10.21 4.69
C LEU A 258 22.67 11.58 4.27
N THR A 259 22.05 12.17 3.24
CA THR A 259 22.41 13.51 2.75
C THR A 259 22.15 14.62 3.78
N GLN A 260 21.19 14.43 4.70
CA GLN A 260 20.86 15.39 5.75
C GLN A 260 21.78 15.29 6.98
N GLY A 261 22.87 14.51 6.91
CA GLY A 261 23.92 14.52 7.93
C GLY A 261 23.57 13.83 9.24
N VAL A 262 22.57 12.92 9.25
CA VAL A 262 22.32 12.06 10.41
C VAL A 262 23.46 11.02 10.47
N PRO A 263 24.34 11.05 11.50
CA PRO A 263 25.49 10.16 11.56
C PRO A 263 25.01 8.75 11.94
N GLY A 264 25.14 7.81 11.00
CA GLY A 264 24.80 6.41 11.25
C GLY A 264 24.50 5.68 9.94
N ARG A 265 25.55 5.17 9.28
CA ARG A 265 25.39 4.22 8.18
C ARG A 265 24.94 2.87 8.76
N GLN A 266 23.68 2.77 9.18
CA GLN A 266 23.05 1.46 9.33
C GLN A 266 22.70 0.98 7.93
N GLU A 267 23.34 -0.09 7.49
CA GLU A 267 22.95 -0.72 6.24
C GLU A 267 21.52 -1.24 6.38
N LEU A 268 20.64 -0.94 5.42
CA LEU A 268 19.25 -1.39 5.46
C LEU A 268 19.11 -2.93 5.58
N SER A 269 20.14 -3.66 5.17
CA SER A 269 20.26 -5.12 5.30
C SER A 269 20.31 -5.61 6.75
N THR A 270 20.68 -4.75 7.71
CA THR A 270 20.81 -5.08 9.14
C THR A 270 19.62 -4.61 9.97
N ILE A 271 18.64 -3.93 9.37
CA ILE A 271 17.45 -3.45 10.09
C ILE A 271 16.43 -4.59 10.20
N ASP A 272 16.04 -4.91 11.44
CA ASP A 272 15.04 -5.92 11.76
C ASP A 272 13.72 -5.27 12.18
N PHE A 273 12.60 -5.73 11.62
CA PHE A 273 11.25 -5.29 12.03
C PHE A 273 10.92 -5.65 13.48
N SER A 274 11.51 -6.73 13.98
CA SER A 274 11.29 -7.23 15.34
C SER A 274 12.16 -6.55 16.40
N ALA A 275 13.12 -5.72 16.00
CA ALA A 275 13.91 -4.96 16.94
C ALA A 275 13.00 -3.89 17.57
N ASN A 276 12.82 -3.94 18.89
CA ASN A 276 12.11 -2.89 19.60
C ASN A 276 12.83 -1.56 19.33
N ILE A 277 12.11 -0.61 18.73
CA ILE A 277 12.60 0.76 18.58
C ILE A 277 12.76 1.31 20.00
N ASP A 278 14.01 1.54 20.43
CA ASP A 278 14.28 2.18 21.71
C ASP A 278 13.54 3.53 21.72
N ILE A 279 12.70 3.76 22.73
CA ILE A 279 11.92 5.01 22.89
C ILE A 279 12.85 6.24 22.87
N THR A 280 14.09 6.06 23.31
CA THR A 280 15.14 7.10 23.33
C THR A 280 15.70 7.46 21.94
N LYS A 281 15.46 6.64 20.91
CA LYS A 281 15.92 6.86 19.53
C LYS A 281 14.83 7.44 18.61
N ILE A 282 13.62 7.67 19.12
CA ILE A 282 12.51 8.22 18.32
C ILE A 282 12.85 9.66 17.91
N ARG A 283 12.89 9.90 16.61
CA ARG A 283 13.13 11.23 16.04
C ARG A 283 11.84 12.07 16.03
N GLN A 284 11.98 13.38 16.24
CA GLN A 284 10.88 14.35 16.06
C GLN A 284 10.46 14.50 14.58
N LEU A 285 9.18 14.87 14.38
CA LEU A 285 8.58 15.12 13.07
C LEU A 285 9.28 16.26 12.34
N LYS A 286 9.58 16.07 11.05
CA LYS A 286 10.08 17.12 10.15
C LYS A 286 9.15 17.28 8.93
N LEU A 287 9.33 18.37 8.18
CA LEU A 287 8.56 18.64 6.95
C LEU A 287 8.67 17.51 5.91
N ASP A 288 9.81 16.80 5.86
CA ASP A 288 9.97 15.61 5.00
C ASP A 288 8.97 14.49 5.33
N ASP A 289 8.50 14.41 6.57
CA ASP A 289 7.58 13.35 7.01
C ASP A 289 6.15 13.64 6.52
N ILE A 290 5.81 14.92 6.26
CA ILE A 290 4.59 15.31 5.57
C ILE A 290 4.64 14.83 4.11
N ARG A 291 5.78 15.00 3.42
CA ARG A 291 5.99 14.47 2.06
C ARG A 291 5.81 12.95 2.03
N ARG A 292 6.42 12.23 2.97
CA ARG A 292 6.29 10.76 3.07
C ARG A 292 4.84 10.33 3.28
N SER A 293 4.10 11.04 4.12
CA SER A 293 2.67 10.81 4.35
C SER A 293 1.84 11.05 3.09
N TYR A 294 2.14 12.13 2.36
CA TYR A 294 1.49 12.42 1.08
C TYR A 294 1.80 11.35 0.03
N PHE A 295 3.06 10.93 -0.12
CA PHE A 295 3.44 9.84 -1.03
C PHE A 295 2.71 8.55 -0.68
N PHE A 296 2.59 8.23 0.60
CA PHE A 296 1.82 7.09 1.07
C PHE A 296 0.35 7.16 0.62
N VAL A 297 -0.36 8.25 0.92
CA VAL A 297 -1.77 8.43 0.50
C VAL A 297 -1.89 8.37 -1.01
N PHE A 298 -0.98 9.02 -1.73
CA PHE A 298 -0.94 9.00 -3.19
C PHE A 298 -0.78 7.58 -3.77
N PHE A 299 0.11 6.77 -3.19
CA PHE A 299 0.30 5.38 -3.62
C PHE A 299 -0.87 4.47 -3.25
N ILE A 300 -1.57 4.73 -2.14
CA ILE A 300 -2.82 4.03 -1.80
C ILE A 300 -3.90 4.35 -2.84
N ILE A 301 -4.11 5.63 -3.18
CA ILE A 301 -5.09 6.01 -4.21
C ILE A 301 -4.69 5.44 -5.58
N THR A 302 -3.39 5.44 -5.91
CA THR A 302 -2.85 4.80 -7.11
C THR A 302 -3.09 3.29 -7.11
N ALA A 303 -2.96 2.62 -5.97
CA ALA A 303 -3.25 1.19 -5.81
C ALA A 303 -4.75 0.89 -5.99
N PHE A 304 -5.62 1.77 -5.53
CA PHE A 304 -7.07 1.65 -5.68
C PHE A 304 -7.54 1.82 -7.14
N PHE A 305 -7.01 2.80 -7.86
CA PHE A 305 -7.43 3.08 -9.24
C PHE A 305 -6.60 2.36 -10.32
N GLY A 306 -5.36 2.01 -10.02
CA GLY A 306 -4.37 1.51 -10.99
C GLY A 306 -4.70 0.14 -11.58
N THR A 307 -5.47 -0.69 -10.89
CA THR A 307 -5.91 -1.99 -11.42
C THR A 307 -7.24 -1.91 -12.18
N GLY A 308 -7.80 -0.69 -12.33
CA GLY A 308 -8.93 -0.40 -13.21
C GLY A 308 -10.30 -0.87 -12.72
N ASN A 309 -10.37 -2.12 -12.25
CA ASN A 309 -11.59 -2.90 -12.03
C ASN A 309 -12.35 -2.60 -10.72
N ILE A 310 -11.82 -1.76 -9.84
CA ILE A 310 -12.26 -1.70 -8.43
C ILE A 310 -13.45 -0.74 -8.19
N ALA A 311 -13.57 0.31 -8.99
CA ALA A 311 -14.58 1.36 -8.76
C ALA A 311 -16.04 0.88 -8.91
N SER A 312 -16.27 -0.24 -9.59
CA SER A 312 -17.59 -0.86 -9.68
C SER A 312 -17.49 -2.37 -9.57
N ILE A 313 -18.13 -2.97 -8.57
CA ILE A 313 -18.18 -4.44 -8.40
C ILE A 313 -18.75 -5.13 -9.67
N ASN A 314 -19.58 -4.41 -10.43
CA ASN A 314 -20.19 -4.89 -11.66
C ASN A 314 -19.21 -4.97 -12.86
N SER A 315 -18.01 -4.37 -12.77
CA SER A 315 -16.99 -4.47 -13.84
C SER A 315 -16.06 -5.67 -13.67
N PHE A 316 -16.17 -6.44 -12.58
CA PHE A 316 -15.29 -7.60 -12.39
C PHE A 316 -15.67 -8.75 -13.33
N ASP A 317 -14.68 -9.19 -14.11
CA ASP A 317 -14.79 -10.37 -14.95
C ASP A 317 -14.77 -11.65 -14.09
N PRO A 318 -15.85 -12.46 -14.09
CA PRO A 318 -15.90 -13.75 -13.40
C PRO A 318 -14.78 -14.71 -13.83
N ALA A 319 -14.23 -14.55 -15.04
CA ALA A 319 -13.16 -15.42 -15.50
C ALA A 319 -11.89 -15.35 -14.64
N SER A 320 -11.70 -14.25 -13.91
CA SER A 320 -10.54 -14.07 -13.03
C SER A 320 -10.53 -14.95 -11.79
N VAL A 321 -11.66 -15.59 -11.41
CA VAL A 321 -11.70 -16.59 -10.33
C VAL A 321 -11.73 -18.04 -10.82
N TYR A 322 -11.72 -18.29 -12.13
CA TYR A 322 -11.86 -19.65 -12.67
C TYR A 322 -10.73 -20.61 -12.29
N CYS A 323 -9.56 -20.10 -11.88
CA CYS A 323 -8.51 -20.92 -11.28
C CYS A 323 -8.96 -21.63 -9.98
N PHE A 324 -9.95 -21.08 -9.27
CA PHE A 324 -10.45 -21.57 -7.98
C PHE A 324 -11.77 -22.33 -8.11
N LEU A 325 -12.72 -21.76 -8.84
CA LEU A 325 -14.08 -22.26 -8.97
C LEU A 325 -14.73 -21.75 -10.25
N THR A 326 -15.48 -22.63 -10.91
CA THR A 326 -16.25 -22.31 -12.12
C THR A 326 -17.75 -22.18 -11.85
N VAL A 327 -18.23 -22.79 -10.76
CA VAL A 327 -19.64 -22.69 -10.33
C VAL A 327 -19.85 -21.34 -9.64
N PHE A 328 -20.86 -20.60 -10.07
CA PHE A 328 -21.17 -19.30 -9.50
C PHE A 328 -21.49 -19.41 -8.01
N ASN A 329 -20.62 -18.81 -7.18
CA ASN A 329 -20.86 -18.61 -5.76
C ASN A 329 -20.51 -17.15 -5.42
N PRO A 330 -21.51 -16.26 -5.27
CA PRO A 330 -21.28 -14.82 -5.17
C PRO A 330 -20.43 -14.44 -3.96
N PHE A 331 -20.55 -15.17 -2.84
CA PHE A 331 -19.81 -14.87 -1.62
C PHE A 331 -18.33 -15.24 -1.74
N ILE A 332 -18.04 -16.45 -2.24
CA ILE A 332 -16.64 -16.89 -2.40
C ILE A 332 -15.95 -16.10 -3.51
N MET A 333 -16.63 -15.92 -4.64
CA MET A 333 -16.11 -15.13 -5.76
C MET A 333 -15.88 -13.67 -5.35
N GLY A 334 -16.85 -13.04 -4.67
CA GLY A 334 -16.70 -11.69 -4.13
C GLY A 334 -15.54 -11.59 -3.14
N GLY A 335 -15.37 -12.58 -2.25
CA GLY A 335 -14.25 -12.65 -1.31
C GLY A 335 -12.88 -12.74 -2.00
N LEU A 336 -12.76 -13.55 -3.06
CA LEU A 336 -11.53 -13.65 -3.85
C LEU A 336 -11.20 -12.34 -4.58
N MET A 337 -12.21 -11.65 -5.11
CA MET A 337 -12.01 -10.32 -5.70
C MET A 337 -11.59 -9.29 -4.65
N MET A 338 -12.21 -9.29 -3.47
CA MET A 338 -11.80 -8.41 -2.38
C MET A 338 -10.36 -8.69 -1.94
N TRP A 339 -9.92 -9.95 -1.93
CA TRP A 339 -8.54 -10.31 -1.67
C TRP A 339 -7.58 -9.78 -2.75
N LYS A 340 -7.96 -9.88 -4.04
CA LYS A 340 -7.19 -9.30 -5.15
C LYS A 340 -6.99 -7.79 -4.98
N VAL A 341 -8.04 -7.07 -4.58
CA VAL A 341 -8.00 -5.63 -4.30
C VAL A 341 -7.11 -5.28 -3.11
N LEU A 342 -7.09 -6.14 -2.09
CA LEU A 342 -6.30 -5.94 -0.87
C LEU A 342 -4.78 -6.03 -1.12
N ILE A 343 -4.33 -6.83 -2.08
CA ILE A 343 -2.90 -7.12 -2.33
C ILE A 343 -2.06 -5.84 -2.55
N PRO A 344 -2.39 -4.95 -3.49
CA PRO A 344 -1.67 -3.69 -3.67
C PRO A 344 -1.60 -2.82 -2.41
N PHE A 345 -2.69 -2.77 -1.62
CA PHE A 345 -2.72 -2.00 -0.38
C PHE A 345 -1.76 -2.58 0.67
N ILE A 346 -1.70 -3.90 0.83
CA ILE A 346 -0.74 -4.56 1.73
C ILE A 346 0.70 -4.20 1.31
N ILE A 347 1.00 -4.25 0.00
CA ILE A 347 2.32 -3.92 -0.53
C ILE A 347 2.73 -2.50 -0.13
N VAL A 348 1.88 -1.50 -0.38
CA VAL A 348 2.15 -0.09 -0.04
C VAL A 348 2.28 0.09 1.48
N MET A 349 1.40 -0.50 2.27
CA MET A 349 1.43 -0.42 3.74
C MET A 349 2.72 -1.00 4.34
N CYS A 350 3.13 -2.19 3.92
CA CYS A 350 4.38 -2.80 4.40
C CYS A 350 5.58 -1.89 4.10
N THR A 351 5.56 -1.17 2.98
CA THR A 351 6.66 -0.27 2.61
C THR A 351 6.65 1.03 3.40
N PHE A 352 5.47 1.56 3.71
CA PHE A 352 5.33 2.70 4.62
C PHE A 352 5.83 2.37 6.02
N GLU A 353 5.48 1.19 6.54
CA GLU A 353 6.00 0.69 7.81
C GLU A 353 7.54 0.52 7.78
N SER A 354 8.08 0.06 6.65
CA SER A 354 9.53 -0.04 6.46
C SER A 354 10.21 1.33 6.47
N ILE A 355 9.61 2.34 5.84
CA ILE A 355 10.10 3.72 5.88
C ILE A 355 10.05 4.24 7.32
N GLN A 356 8.98 3.95 8.05
CA GLN A 356 8.83 4.36 9.44
C GLN A 356 9.90 3.75 10.35
N VAL A 357 10.15 2.44 10.25
CA VAL A 357 11.20 1.74 11.01
C VAL A 357 12.59 2.25 10.62
N SER A 358 12.84 2.41 9.31
CA SER A 358 14.14 2.83 8.80
C SER A 358 14.46 4.31 9.02
N THR A 359 13.45 5.13 9.33
CA THR A 359 13.59 6.55 9.68
C THR A 359 13.49 6.82 11.18
N GLN A 360 13.26 5.78 12.00
CA GLN A 360 13.11 5.84 13.46
C GLN A 360 12.02 6.83 13.92
N LEU A 361 10.88 6.83 13.21
CA LEU A 361 9.75 7.70 13.51
C LEU A 361 8.67 6.99 14.34
N SER A 362 7.95 7.77 15.14
CA SER A 362 6.77 7.28 15.86
C SER A 362 5.65 6.93 14.88
N SER A 363 5.15 5.69 14.96
CA SER A 363 4.06 5.21 14.10
C SER A 363 2.82 6.08 14.22
N ARG A 364 2.47 6.44 15.46
CA ARG A 364 1.29 7.24 15.78
C ARG A 364 1.33 8.60 15.09
N SER A 365 2.46 9.29 15.11
CA SER A 365 2.54 10.65 14.58
C SER A 365 2.49 10.70 13.06
N LEU A 366 3.19 9.77 12.37
CA LEU A 366 3.11 9.67 10.91
C LEU A 366 1.69 9.28 10.46
N PHE A 367 1.07 8.33 11.15
CA PHE A 367 -0.29 7.91 10.85
C PHE A 367 -1.33 9.02 11.08
N LEU A 368 -1.15 9.87 12.10
CA LEU A 368 -1.99 11.05 12.30
C LEU A 368 -1.92 12.04 11.13
N VAL A 369 -0.73 12.26 10.53
CA VAL A 369 -0.60 13.12 9.34
C VAL A 369 -1.34 12.52 8.14
N VAL A 370 -1.23 11.20 7.95
CA VAL A 370 -1.98 10.47 6.92
C VAL A 370 -3.49 10.62 7.11
N LEU A 371 -3.99 10.50 8.35
CA LEU A 371 -5.39 10.72 8.67
C LEU A 371 -5.82 12.15 8.33
N VAL A 372 -5.04 13.17 8.73
CA VAL A 372 -5.37 14.57 8.43
C VAL A 372 -5.46 14.84 6.92
N ILE A 373 -4.52 14.31 6.12
CA ILE A 373 -4.55 14.46 4.65
C ILE A 373 -5.81 13.78 4.08
N SER A 374 -6.16 12.60 4.60
CA SER A 374 -7.30 11.83 4.10
C SER A 374 -8.64 12.42 4.51
N ASP A 375 -8.74 12.97 5.72
CA ASP A 375 -9.93 13.67 6.22
C ASP A 375 -10.13 15.01 5.50
N ALA A 376 -9.05 15.72 5.18
CA ALA A 376 -9.12 16.93 4.34
C ALA A 376 -9.70 16.61 2.94
N MET A 377 -9.25 15.51 2.33
CA MET A 377 -9.82 14.99 1.08
C MET A 377 -11.29 14.58 1.27
N ALA A 378 -11.65 13.94 2.38
CA ALA A 378 -13.04 13.55 2.69
C ALA A 378 -13.96 14.76 2.84
N LEU A 379 -13.50 15.82 3.51
CA LEU A 379 -14.23 17.09 3.65
C LEU A 379 -14.47 17.73 2.28
N HIS A 380 -13.49 17.71 1.39
CA HIS A 380 -13.67 18.22 0.03
C HIS A 380 -14.79 17.45 -0.71
N PHE A 381 -14.82 16.12 -0.62
CA PHE A 381 -15.92 15.32 -1.18
C PHE A 381 -17.26 15.59 -0.49
N PHE A 382 -17.27 15.79 0.83
CA PHE A 382 -18.49 16.14 1.57
C PHE A 382 -19.13 17.42 1.04
N PHE A 383 -18.34 18.46 0.78
CA PHE A 383 -18.85 19.71 0.20
C PHE A 383 -19.25 19.59 -1.27
N MET A 384 -18.79 18.56 -1.99
CA MET A 384 -19.18 18.28 -3.36
C MET A 384 -20.37 17.31 -3.47
N VAL A 385 -20.93 16.81 -2.36
CA VAL A 385 -22.13 15.97 -2.42
C VAL A 385 -23.28 16.79 -3.00
N GLN A 386 -23.95 16.24 -4.02
CA GLN A 386 -25.04 16.89 -4.72
C GLN A 386 -26.38 16.30 -4.30
N ASP A 387 -27.35 17.18 -3.99
CA ASP A 387 -28.74 16.81 -3.69
C ASP A 387 -29.68 17.01 -4.89
N TYR A 388 -29.13 17.39 -6.05
CA TYR A 388 -29.86 17.69 -7.27
C TYR A 388 -29.15 17.10 -8.49
N GLY A 389 -29.86 16.90 -9.60
CA GLY A 389 -29.32 16.32 -10.84
C GLY A 389 -29.84 14.90 -11.11
N SER A 390 -29.11 14.13 -11.90
CA SER A 390 -29.49 12.74 -12.19
C SER A 390 -29.23 11.84 -10.98
N TRP A 391 -29.99 10.75 -10.85
CA TRP A 391 -29.75 9.75 -9.80
C TRP A 391 -28.33 9.16 -9.84
N LEU A 392 -27.73 9.10 -11.03
CA LEU A 392 -26.35 8.64 -11.20
C LEU A 392 -25.35 9.66 -10.64
N ASP A 393 -25.55 10.95 -10.86
CA ASP A 393 -24.65 12.00 -10.36
C ASP A 393 -24.75 12.11 -8.82
N ILE A 394 -25.97 12.05 -8.29
CA ILE A 394 -26.21 12.00 -6.84
C ILE A 394 -25.54 10.76 -6.25
N GLY A 395 -25.78 9.58 -6.84
CA GLY A 395 -25.19 8.32 -6.37
C GLY A 395 -23.66 8.28 -6.45
N THR A 396 -23.05 8.83 -7.49
CA THR A 396 -21.59 8.88 -7.65
C THR A 396 -20.94 9.86 -6.67
N SER A 397 -21.52 11.03 -6.45
CA SER A 397 -21.02 11.99 -5.45
C SER A 397 -21.01 11.40 -4.03
N ILE A 398 -22.10 10.72 -3.64
CA ILE A 398 -22.20 10.01 -2.36
C ILE A 398 -21.18 8.86 -2.30
N SER A 399 -21.05 8.09 -3.39
CA SER A 399 -20.10 6.97 -3.46
C SER A 399 -18.66 7.43 -3.28
N HIS A 400 -18.24 8.54 -3.91
CA HIS A 400 -16.88 9.08 -3.73
C HIS A 400 -16.60 9.45 -2.28
N TYR A 401 -17.54 10.12 -1.62
CA TYR A 401 -17.41 10.46 -0.20
C TYR A 401 -17.29 9.22 0.70
N VAL A 402 -18.17 8.22 0.50
CA VAL A 402 -18.16 6.96 1.26
C VAL A 402 -16.89 6.16 0.98
N ILE A 403 -16.39 6.12 -0.26
CA ILE A 403 -15.13 5.45 -0.60
C ILE A 403 -13.98 6.06 0.17
N VAL A 404 -13.83 7.39 0.17
CA VAL A 404 -12.72 8.03 0.89
C VAL A 404 -12.79 7.78 2.40
N MET A 405 -13.97 7.93 3.02
CA MET A 405 -14.12 7.65 4.46
C MET A 405 -13.90 6.17 4.80
N SER A 406 -14.41 5.25 3.99
CA SER A 406 -14.22 3.82 4.23
C SER A 406 -12.76 3.43 4.05
N MET A 407 -12.05 4.06 3.10
CA MET A 407 -10.61 3.88 2.91
C MET A 407 -9.83 4.27 4.17
N THR A 408 -10.10 5.40 4.82
CA THR A 408 -9.35 5.78 6.03
C THR A 408 -9.49 4.76 7.17
N ILE A 409 -10.70 4.27 7.42
CA ILE A 409 -10.98 3.22 8.41
C ILE A 409 -10.28 1.91 8.01
N PHE A 410 -10.37 1.54 6.74
CA PHE A 410 -9.74 0.34 6.22
C PHE A 410 -8.20 0.39 6.32
N LEU A 411 -7.58 1.54 6.05
CA LEU A 411 -6.14 1.75 6.21
C LEU A 411 -5.71 1.59 7.67
N MET A 412 -6.52 2.02 8.65
CA MET A 412 -6.27 1.75 10.07
C MET A 412 -6.23 0.25 10.37
N LEU A 413 -7.24 -0.50 9.93
CA LEU A 413 -7.29 -1.96 10.13
C LEU A 413 -6.12 -2.66 9.43
N LEU A 414 -5.82 -2.24 8.20
CA LEU A 414 -4.75 -2.79 7.41
C LEU A 414 -3.37 -2.56 8.06
N SER A 415 -3.17 -1.41 8.71
CA SER A 415 -1.92 -1.11 9.43
C SER A 415 -1.62 -2.14 10.54
N VAL A 416 -2.66 -2.64 11.22
CA VAL A 416 -2.51 -3.68 12.25
C VAL A 416 -2.13 -5.01 11.60
N VAL A 417 -2.78 -5.37 10.50
CA VAL A 417 -2.49 -6.60 9.75
C VAL A 417 -1.07 -6.57 9.18
N THR A 418 -0.64 -5.47 8.56
CA THR A 418 0.70 -5.35 8.01
C THR A 418 1.76 -5.39 9.10
N HIS A 419 1.51 -4.73 10.24
CA HIS A 419 2.42 -4.80 11.38
C HIS A 419 2.58 -6.23 11.91
N LEU A 420 1.51 -7.04 11.92
CA LEU A 420 1.61 -8.46 12.25
C LEU A 420 2.43 -9.23 11.19
N LEU A 421 2.18 -8.97 9.91
CA LEU A 421 2.90 -9.61 8.81
C LEU A 421 4.39 -9.27 8.78
N THR A 422 4.79 -8.05 9.12
CA THR A 422 6.19 -7.59 9.12
C THR A 422 6.94 -8.03 10.38
N SER A 423 6.36 -7.85 11.58
CA SER A 423 7.06 -7.97 12.86
C SER A 423 7.07 -9.38 13.47
N LYS A 424 6.04 -10.20 13.21
CA LYS A 424 5.86 -11.50 13.91
C LYS A 424 6.46 -12.66 13.11
N ARG A 425 7.42 -13.38 13.69
CA ARG A 425 7.96 -14.61 13.09
C ARG A 425 7.35 -15.86 13.74
N LEU A 426 6.83 -16.77 12.92
CA LEU A 426 6.44 -18.11 13.36
C LEU A 426 7.68 -19.01 13.36
N ILE A 427 8.01 -19.59 14.51
CA ILE A 427 9.12 -20.54 14.66
C ILE A 427 8.51 -21.94 14.70
N LEU A 428 8.53 -22.65 13.57
CA LEU A 428 7.86 -23.95 13.44
C LEU A 428 8.62 -25.12 14.08
N TRP A 429 9.85 -24.89 14.57
CA TRP A 429 10.64 -25.93 15.24
C TRP A 429 11.70 -25.32 16.15
N ASN A 430 11.51 -25.44 17.47
CA ASN A 430 12.56 -25.20 18.45
C ASN A 430 13.60 -26.32 18.25
N ARG A 431 14.64 -26.09 17.44
CA ARG A 431 15.83 -26.96 17.52
C ARG A 431 16.35 -26.80 18.94
N HIS A 432 16.21 -27.85 19.75
CA HIS A 432 16.90 -27.96 21.03
C HIS A 432 18.35 -27.50 20.81
N LYS A 433 18.76 -26.46 21.52
CA LYS A 433 20.16 -26.10 21.65
C LYS A 433 20.84 -27.32 22.27
N MET A 434 21.51 -28.13 21.46
CA MET A 434 22.46 -29.09 21.99
C MET A 434 23.65 -28.27 22.51
N HIS A 435 23.66 -28.04 23.82
CA HIS A 435 24.88 -27.66 24.51
C HIS A 435 25.81 -28.86 24.43
N PHE A 436 26.89 -28.72 23.67
CA PHE A 436 28.17 -29.40 23.93
C PHE A 436 29.05 -28.37 24.67
N PRO A 437 29.95 -28.78 25.58
CA PRO A 437 30.61 -30.09 25.66
C PRO A 437 30.09 -31.03 26.75
#